data_AF-A0A6F9CI29-F1
#
_entry.id   AF-A0A6F9CI29-F1
#
_cell.length_a   1.000
_cell.length_b   1.000
_cell.length_c   1.000
_cell.angle_alpha   90.00
_cell.angle_beta   90.00
_cell.angle_gamma   90.00
#
_symmetry.space_group_name_H-M   'P 1'
#
loop_
_entity.id
_entity.type
_entity.pdbx_description
1 polymer ?
#
loop_
_entity_poly.entity_id
_entity_poly.type
_entity_poly.pdbx_seq_one_letter_code
_entity_poly.pdbx_strand_id
1 'polypeptide(L)'
;MMNAGVGEALSSPSAALCRGFSPLKVAEKNPHAIRAAEERRGLDQLTMNVAVNLSRAWQLSSHIHNMCSEARDAIYTRERDSVDVVPVLLSCRSTRDLWQACSCSYSLRLEWYPCLLKYCRNRDTTGKGSPYKCGIKSCSKGYHFTYYVPHKQLCLWDEET
;
A
#
# COMPACT_ATOMS: atom_id res chain seq x y z
N MET A 1 -40.13 2.52 -6.60
CA MET A 1 -39.44 1.21 -6.48
C MET A 1 -37.96 1.53 -6.59
N MET A 2 -37.26 1.72 -5.46
CA MET A 2 -36.40 0.73 -4.77
C MET A 2 -35.22 0.30 -5.67
N ASN A 3 -33.94 0.31 -5.28
CA ASN A 3 -33.16 0.95 -4.21
C ASN A 3 -31.65 0.74 -4.56
N ALA A 4 -30.82 1.65 -4.07
CA ALA A 4 -29.41 1.59 -3.63
C ALA A 4 -28.39 0.49 -4.08
N GLY A 5 -27.14 0.96 -4.26
CA GLY A 5 -25.86 0.26 -3.99
C GLY A 5 -25.25 -0.42 -5.22
N VAL A 6 -23.98 -0.25 -5.58
CA VAL A 6 -22.76 -0.24 -4.76
C VAL A 6 -21.71 0.61 -5.47
N GLY A 7 -21.19 1.63 -4.80
CA GLY A 7 -20.00 2.36 -5.23
C GLY A 7 -18.77 1.74 -4.59
N GLU A 8 -17.99 0.97 -5.36
CA GLU A 8 -16.65 0.56 -4.98
C GLU A 8 -15.64 1.54 -5.61
N ALA A 9 -15.13 2.44 -4.76
CA ALA A 9 -14.04 3.32 -5.10
C ALA A 9 -12.74 2.50 -5.16
N LEU A 10 -12.26 2.27 -6.38
CA LEU A 10 -10.91 1.76 -6.67
C LEU A 10 -9.88 2.75 -6.13
N SER A 11 -9.09 2.30 -5.16
CA SER A 11 -7.97 3.04 -4.57
C SER A 11 -6.72 2.79 -5.41
N SER A 12 -6.46 3.70 -6.36
CA SER A 12 -5.16 3.81 -7.03
C SER A 12 -4.34 4.91 -6.33
N PRO A 13 -3.04 4.71 -6.01
CA PRO A 13 -2.24 5.66 -5.27
C PRO A 13 -1.45 6.56 -6.22
N SER A 14 -2.13 7.49 -6.90
CA SER A 14 -1.45 8.61 -7.58
C SER A 14 -2.37 9.82 -7.58
N ALA A 15 -1.80 10.96 -7.15
CA ALA A 15 -2.41 12.29 -7.05
C ALA A 15 -3.40 12.55 -5.90
N ALA A 16 -2.86 12.82 -4.70
CA ALA A 16 -3.50 13.70 -3.72
C ALA A 16 -2.44 14.35 -2.81
N LEU A 17 -1.67 15.31 -3.34
CA LEU A 17 -1.00 16.29 -2.50
C LEU A 17 -1.81 17.60 -2.50
N CYS A 18 -1.96 18.15 -1.30
CA CYS A 18 -2.41 19.50 -0.96
C CYS A 18 -3.93 19.78 -1.00
N ARG A 19 -4.64 19.40 0.09
CA ARG A 19 -5.46 20.35 0.88
C ARG A 19 -5.33 20.03 2.37
N GLY A 20 -5.09 21.06 3.15
CA GLY A 20 -4.58 21.01 4.52
C GLY A 20 -5.29 20.05 5.45
N PHE A 21 -4.58 19.00 5.86
CA PHE A 21 -4.76 18.44 7.19
C PHE A 21 -4.17 19.45 8.17
N SER A 22 -5.03 20.24 8.80
CA SER A 22 -4.65 20.89 10.05
C SER A 22 -4.36 19.76 11.05
N PRO A 23 -3.11 19.59 11.54
CA PRO A 23 -2.89 18.71 12.67
C PRO A 23 -3.69 19.29 13.83
N LEU A 24 -4.75 18.60 14.26
CA LEU A 24 -5.24 18.77 15.63
C LEU A 24 -4.01 18.60 16.52
N LYS A 25 -3.62 19.67 17.21
CA LYS A 25 -2.47 19.74 18.11
C LYS A 25 -2.55 18.61 19.14
N VAL A 26 -1.99 17.46 18.79
CA VAL A 26 -1.51 16.48 19.76
C VAL A 26 -0.19 17.04 20.23
N ALA A 27 -0.20 17.65 21.42
CA ALA A 27 1.02 18.13 22.03
C ALA A 27 1.95 16.92 22.27
N GLU A 28 3.07 16.90 21.55
CA GLU A 28 4.17 15.94 21.73
C GLU A 28 4.79 16.18 23.11
N LYS A 29 4.31 15.44 24.12
CA LYS A 29 4.65 15.69 25.53
C LYS A 29 6.08 15.26 25.91
N ASN A 30 6.80 14.60 25.00
CA ASN A 30 8.22 14.24 25.17
C ASN A 30 8.88 13.99 23.80
N PRO A 31 9.77 14.87 23.31
CA PRO A 31 10.40 14.74 21.99
C PRO A 31 11.43 13.60 21.89
N HIS A 32 11.85 13.02 23.01
CA HIS A 32 12.80 11.90 23.06
C HIS A 32 12.13 10.54 23.29
N ALA A 33 10.80 10.47 23.37
CA ALA A 33 10.10 9.20 23.56
C ALA A 33 10.07 8.41 22.26
N ILE A 34 10.91 7.38 22.14
CA ILE A 34 10.82 6.40 21.05
C ILE A 34 9.49 5.67 21.21
N ARG A 35 8.55 5.91 20.29
CA ARG A 35 7.23 5.29 20.31
C ARG A 35 7.33 3.89 19.72
N ALA A 36 7.36 2.86 20.57
CA ALA A 36 7.13 1.50 20.12
C ALA A 36 5.65 1.32 19.77
N ALA A 37 5.36 0.58 18.71
CA ALA A 37 4.01 0.18 18.40
C ALA A 37 3.41 -0.67 19.52
N GLU A 38 2.20 -0.34 19.95
CA GLU A 38 1.46 -1.14 20.92
C GLU A 38 1.01 -2.49 20.34
N GLU A 39 0.84 -2.58 19.02
CA GLU A 39 0.45 -3.81 18.32
C GLU A 39 1.33 -4.05 17.09
N ARG A 40 1.85 -5.27 16.97
CA ARG A 40 2.54 -5.72 15.75
C ARG A 40 1.55 -6.38 14.81
N ARG A 41 1.18 -5.69 13.73
CA ARG A 41 0.44 -6.29 12.62
C ARG A 41 1.39 -7.09 11.72
N GLY A 42 0.79 -8.03 10.98
CA GLY A 42 1.50 -8.96 10.10
C GLY A 42 2.22 -8.31 8.91
N LEU A 43 2.69 -9.19 8.02
CA LEU A 43 3.32 -8.83 6.75
C LEU A 43 2.25 -8.86 5.65
N ASP A 44 2.12 -7.75 4.90
CA ASP A 44 1.31 -7.72 3.69
C ASP A 44 2.20 -7.95 2.46
N GLN A 45 1.80 -8.89 1.59
CA GLN A 45 2.46 -9.14 0.32
C GLN A 45 1.71 -8.42 -0.81
N LEU A 46 2.43 -7.57 -1.53
CA LEU A 46 1.93 -6.79 -2.66
C LEU A 46 2.73 -7.16 -3.90
N THR A 47 2.05 -7.75 -4.87
CA THR A 47 2.68 -8.26 -6.10
C THR A 47 2.18 -7.44 -7.29
N MET A 48 3.09 -6.97 -8.12
CA MET A 48 2.87 -6.20 -9.35
C MET A 48 3.96 -6.60 -10.36
N ASN A 49 4.03 -7.91 -10.63
CA ASN A 49 5.16 -8.56 -11.30
C ASN A 49 5.06 -8.57 -12.83
N VAL A 50 4.00 -8.00 -13.41
CA VAL A 50 3.75 -8.02 -14.85
C VAL A 50 3.54 -6.60 -15.38
N ALA A 51 4.17 -6.29 -16.50
CA ALA A 51 3.88 -5.10 -17.30
C ALA A 51 2.89 -5.46 -18.42
N VAL A 52 1.76 -4.75 -18.49
CA VAL A 52 0.77 -4.86 -19.56
C VAL A 52 0.79 -3.55 -20.35
N ASN A 53 0.84 -3.66 -21.68
CA ASN A 53 0.78 -2.49 -22.54
C ASN A 53 -0.56 -1.77 -22.34
N LEU A 54 -0.55 -0.43 -22.24
CA LEU A 54 -1.75 0.36 -21.99
C LEU A 54 -2.86 0.12 -23.03
N SER A 55 -2.49 -0.15 -24.28
CA SER A 55 -3.42 -0.50 -25.37
C SER A 55 -4.18 -1.81 -25.14
N ARG A 56 -3.66 -2.73 -24.32
CA ARG A 56 -4.29 -4.01 -23.96
C ARG A 56 -4.94 -3.99 -22.58
N ALA A 57 -4.76 -2.92 -21.82
CA ALA A 57 -5.25 -2.80 -20.46
C ALA A 57 -6.79 -2.82 -20.34
N TRP A 58 -7.51 -2.56 -21.45
CA TRP A 58 -8.97 -2.70 -21.50
C TRP A 58 -9.46 -4.12 -21.17
N GLN A 59 -8.60 -5.14 -21.36
CA GLN A 59 -8.89 -6.53 -21.03
C GLN A 59 -9.01 -6.75 -19.51
N LEU A 60 -8.36 -5.89 -18.71
CA LEU A 60 -8.49 -5.88 -17.25
C LEU A 60 -9.74 -5.11 -16.82
N SER A 61 -9.91 -3.89 -17.35
CA SER A 61 -11.08 -3.05 -17.15
C SER A 61 -11.10 -1.95 -18.21
N SER A 62 -12.29 -1.65 -18.74
CA SER A 62 -12.50 -0.59 -19.73
C SER A 62 -12.09 0.80 -19.26
N HIS A 63 -12.00 1.03 -17.95
CA HIS A 63 -11.72 2.35 -17.37
C HIS A 63 -10.22 2.66 -17.26
N ILE A 64 -9.36 1.63 -17.36
CA ILE A 64 -7.93 1.77 -17.08
C ILE A 64 -7.24 2.71 -18.06
N HIS A 65 -7.62 2.66 -19.34
CA HIS A 65 -7.05 3.57 -20.34
C HIS A 65 -7.26 5.05 -19.96
N ASN A 66 -8.45 5.40 -19.45
CA ASN A 66 -8.76 6.77 -19.05
C ASN A 66 -8.04 7.16 -17.75
N MET A 67 -7.98 6.25 -16.78
CA MET A 67 -7.34 6.49 -15.47
C MET A 67 -5.81 6.51 -15.55
N CYS A 68 -5.22 5.78 -16.48
CA CYS A 68 -3.77 5.63 -16.63
C CYS A 68 -3.25 6.23 -17.95
N SER A 69 -3.96 7.19 -18.54
CA SER A 69 -3.59 7.82 -19.82
C SER A 69 -2.19 8.48 -19.79
N GLU A 70 -1.72 8.87 -18.61
CA GLU A 70 -0.37 9.42 -18.41
C GLU A 70 0.76 8.38 -18.54
N ALA A 71 0.46 7.08 -18.36
CA ALA A 71 1.47 6.02 -18.29
C ALA A 71 2.14 5.70 -19.65
N ARG A 72 1.63 6.30 -20.74
CA ARG A 72 2.05 6.22 -22.16
C ARG A 72 2.24 4.81 -22.74
N ASP A 73 3.06 3.96 -22.14
CA ASP A 73 3.53 2.70 -22.69
C ASP A 73 2.97 1.47 -21.96
N ALA A 74 2.99 1.45 -20.62
CA ALA A 74 2.63 0.26 -19.84
C ALA A 74 2.07 0.56 -18.44
N ILE A 75 1.26 -0.37 -17.95
CA ILE A 75 0.79 -0.43 -16.57
C ILE A 75 1.30 -1.70 -15.89
N TYR A 76 1.38 -1.68 -14.56
CA TYR A 76 1.84 -2.83 -13.78
C TYR A 76 0.69 -3.52 -13.05
N THR A 77 0.64 -4.84 -13.13
CA THR A 77 -0.40 -5.66 -12.52
C THR A 77 0.17 -7.00 -12.04
N ARG A 78 -0.68 -7.82 -11.42
CA ARG A 78 -0.37 -9.21 -11.07
C ARG A 78 -0.56 -10.11 -12.27
N GLU A 79 0.28 -11.13 -12.35
CA GLU A 79 0.18 -12.18 -13.36
C GLU A 79 -1.22 -12.82 -13.44
N ARG A 80 -1.82 -13.14 -12.30
CA ARG A 80 -3.17 -13.75 -12.24
C ARG A 80 -4.29 -12.87 -12.79
N ASP A 81 -4.06 -11.55 -12.81
CA ASP A 81 -5.05 -10.59 -13.29
C ASP A 81 -4.82 -10.32 -14.79
N SER A 82 -3.63 -10.62 -15.34
CA SER A 82 -3.30 -10.48 -16.75
C SER A 82 -3.99 -11.54 -17.62
N VAL A 83 -4.47 -11.12 -18.79
CA VAL A 83 -5.06 -12.01 -19.80
C VAL A 83 -4.00 -12.57 -20.76
N ASP A 84 -2.85 -11.90 -20.86
CA ASP A 84 -1.70 -12.36 -21.64
C ASP A 84 -0.87 -13.38 -20.84
N VAL A 85 -0.37 -14.43 -21.53
CA VAL A 85 0.63 -15.38 -20.98
C VAL A 85 1.95 -14.63 -20.83
N VAL A 86 2.19 -14.11 -19.62
CA VAL A 86 3.44 -13.41 -19.32
C VAL A 86 4.44 -14.43 -18.80
N PRO A 87 5.66 -14.50 -19.36
CA PRO A 87 6.68 -15.38 -18.83
C PRO A 87 6.98 -14.98 -17.39
N VAL A 88 6.99 -15.97 -16.50
CA VAL A 88 7.40 -15.79 -15.10
C VAL A 88 8.81 -15.20 -15.10
N LEU A 89 8.91 -13.96 -14.63
CA LEU A 89 10.19 -13.26 -14.57
C LEU A 89 11.03 -13.80 -13.42
N LEU A 90 12.30 -14.07 -13.72
CA LEU A 90 13.29 -14.39 -12.70
C LEU A 90 13.49 -13.19 -11.76
N SER A 91 13.91 -13.47 -10.53
CA SER A 91 14.32 -12.42 -9.60
C SER A 91 15.55 -11.68 -10.13
N CYS A 92 15.57 -10.34 -10.00
CA CYS A 92 16.71 -9.53 -10.44
C CYS A 92 18.02 -9.91 -9.74
N ARG A 93 17.95 -10.44 -8.51
CA ARG A 93 19.09 -11.05 -7.80
C ARG A 93 19.73 -12.22 -8.55
N SER A 94 18.94 -13.01 -9.27
CA SER A 94 19.42 -14.20 -9.99
C SER A 94 19.90 -13.89 -11.41
N THR A 95 19.41 -12.80 -12.00
CA THR A 95 19.76 -12.38 -13.36
C THR A 95 21.14 -11.71 -13.38
N ARG A 96 22.03 -12.13 -14.29
CA ARG A 96 23.36 -11.51 -14.49
C ARG A 96 23.31 -10.33 -15.47
N ASP A 97 22.38 -10.37 -16.41
CA ASP A 97 22.23 -9.36 -17.45
C ASP A 97 21.52 -8.11 -16.92
N LEU A 98 22.21 -6.96 -16.95
CA LEU A 98 21.71 -5.68 -16.45
C LEU A 98 20.50 -5.13 -17.23
N TRP A 99 20.35 -5.58 -18.48
CA TRP A 99 19.36 -5.07 -19.43
C TRP A 99 18.13 -5.98 -19.57
N GLN A 100 18.11 -7.12 -18.88
CA GLN A 100 16.95 -7.99 -18.89
C GLN A 100 15.89 -7.53 -17.89
N ALA A 101 14.63 -7.75 -18.27
CA ALA A 101 13.50 -7.59 -17.37
C ALA A 101 13.51 -8.67 -16.29
N CYS A 102 13.14 -8.29 -15.08
CA CYS A 102 13.17 -9.18 -13.93
C CYS A 102 12.19 -8.69 -12.85
N SER A 103 11.97 -9.51 -11.83
CA SER A 103 11.17 -9.13 -10.67
C SER A 103 12.07 -8.69 -9.51
N CYS A 104 11.86 -7.45 -9.06
CA CYS A 104 12.57 -6.82 -7.95
C CYS A 104 11.76 -7.00 -6.66
N SER A 105 12.43 -7.17 -5.52
CA SER A 105 11.77 -7.31 -4.22
C SER A 105 12.17 -6.20 -3.26
N TYR A 106 11.20 -5.65 -2.53
CA TYR A 106 11.46 -4.62 -1.51
C TYR A 106 10.67 -4.90 -0.24
N SER A 107 11.37 -4.95 0.90
CA SER A 107 10.77 -5.17 2.21
C SER A 107 10.82 -3.87 3.04
N LEU A 108 9.66 -3.42 3.50
CA LEU A 108 9.53 -2.22 4.34
C LEU A 108 8.81 -2.57 5.64
N ARG A 109 9.28 -2.04 6.76
CA ARG A 109 8.57 -2.12 8.05
C ARG A 109 8.24 -0.74 8.55
N LEU A 110 6.95 -0.43 8.63
CA LEU A 110 6.46 0.74 9.36
C LEU A 110 6.50 0.40 10.84
N GLU A 111 7.51 0.91 11.55
CA GLU A 111 7.71 0.65 12.99
C GLU A 111 6.60 1.25 13.85
N TRP A 112 6.04 2.39 13.43
CA TRP A 112 5.00 3.08 14.17
C TRP A 112 4.04 3.85 13.24
N TYR A 113 2.73 3.61 13.38
CA TYR A 113 1.69 4.44 12.78
C TYR A 113 0.39 4.41 13.60
N PRO A 114 -0.42 5.50 13.60
CA PRO A 114 -1.71 5.52 14.27
C PRO A 114 -2.72 4.65 13.51
N CYS A 115 -3.29 3.65 14.17
CA CYS A 115 -4.08 2.61 13.50
C CYS A 115 -5.51 2.43 14.02
N LEU A 116 -5.82 2.88 15.24
CA LEU A 116 -7.16 2.79 15.82
C LEU A 116 -7.37 3.84 16.91
N LEU A 117 -8.60 4.33 17.08
CA LEU A 117 -8.98 5.19 18.19
C LEU A 117 -9.38 4.36 19.42
N LYS A 118 -8.85 4.69 20.60
CA LYS A 118 -9.19 4.05 21.87
C LYS A 118 -10.36 4.76 22.53
N TYR A 119 -11.31 3.96 23.00
CA TYR A 119 -12.45 4.41 23.78
C TYR A 119 -12.33 3.88 25.21
N CYS A 120 -12.38 4.78 26.18
CA CYS A 120 -12.40 4.45 27.59
C CYS A 120 -13.81 4.66 28.13
N ARG A 121 -14.18 3.95 29.20
CA ARG A 121 -15.44 4.18 29.92
C ARG A 121 -15.14 4.83 31.26
N ASN A 122 -15.93 5.82 31.64
CA ASN A 122 -15.94 6.29 33.01
C ASN A 122 -16.75 5.29 33.85
N ARG A 123 -16.23 4.83 34.98
CA ARG A 123 -16.93 3.84 35.81
C ARG A 123 -17.64 4.56 36.96
N ASP A 124 -18.86 5.02 36.71
CA ASP A 124 -19.73 5.53 37.78
C ASP A 124 -20.25 4.37 38.66
N THR A 125 -20.65 4.66 39.90
CA THR A 125 -21.15 3.68 40.90
C THR A 125 -22.33 2.84 40.42
N THR A 126 -23.02 3.26 39.37
CA THR A 126 -24.17 2.60 38.72
C THR A 126 -23.81 1.78 37.47
N GLY A 127 -22.54 1.71 37.08
CA GLY A 127 -22.05 0.88 35.96
C GLY A 127 -22.46 1.35 34.55
N LYS A 128 -23.25 2.43 34.43
CA LYS A 128 -23.72 3.01 33.15
C LYS A 128 -22.88 4.22 32.71
N GLY A 129 -21.60 3.98 32.40
CA GLY A 129 -20.74 5.00 31.79
C GLY A 129 -20.80 5.00 30.26
N SER A 130 -20.93 6.18 29.65
CA SER A 130 -20.77 6.35 28.20
C SER A 130 -19.29 6.25 27.80
N PRO A 131 -18.97 5.60 26.66
CA PRO A 131 -17.59 5.54 26.17
C PRO A 131 -17.14 6.90 25.64
N TYR A 132 -15.96 7.36 26.05
CA TYR A 132 -15.31 8.58 25.58
C TYR A 132 -13.98 8.28 24.89
N LYS A 133 -13.55 9.15 23.98
CA LYS A 133 -12.26 9.03 23.26
C LYS A 133 -11.13 9.34 24.23
N CYS A 134 -10.20 8.40 24.43
CA CYS A 134 -9.13 8.56 25.43
C CYS A 134 -7.71 8.42 24.88
N GLY A 135 -7.53 7.97 23.64
CA GLY A 135 -6.21 7.87 23.04
C GLY A 135 -6.21 7.28 21.64
N ILE A 136 -5.02 7.13 21.07
CA ILE A 136 -4.80 6.49 19.77
C ILE A 136 -3.96 5.25 20.02
N LYS A 137 -4.36 4.11 19.46
CA LYS A 137 -3.56 2.89 19.40
C LYS A 137 -2.55 3.03 18.28
N SER A 138 -1.30 2.74 18.60
CA SER A 138 -0.22 2.66 17.61
C SER A 138 0.02 1.22 17.18
N CYS A 139 0.31 1.05 15.89
CA CYS A 139 0.62 -0.25 15.31
C CYS A 139 1.94 -0.20 14.54
N SER A 140 2.52 -1.37 14.30
CA SER A 140 3.58 -1.58 13.30
C SER A 140 3.08 -2.52 12.23
N LYS A 141 3.55 -2.39 10.99
CA LYS A 141 3.17 -3.29 9.89
C LYS A 141 4.34 -3.53 8.94
N GLY A 142 4.50 -4.77 8.50
CA GLY A 142 5.46 -5.11 7.45
C GLY A 142 4.79 -5.12 6.09
N TYR A 143 5.57 -4.77 5.06
CA TYR A 143 5.20 -4.89 3.67
C TYR A 143 6.31 -5.59 2.90
N HIS A 144 5.91 -6.45 1.98
CA HIS A 144 6.79 -7.09 1.01
C HIS A 144 6.25 -6.82 -0.39
N PHE A 145 6.98 -6.04 -1.16
CA PHE A 145 6.65 -5.66 -2.52
C PHE A 145 7.44 -6.52 -3.50
N THR A 146 6.75 -7.07 -4.49
CA THR A 146 7.37 -7.78 -5.62
C THR A 146 6.88 -7.12 -6.89
N TYR A 147 7.75 -6.45 -7.62
CA TYR A 147 7.35 -5.63 -8.77
C TYR A 147 8.22 -5.86 -10.00
N TYR A 148 7.65 -5.57 -11.17
CA TYR A 148 8.31 -5.64 -12.46
C TYR A 148 9.33 -4.50 -12.62
N VAL A 149 10.51 -4.81 -13.14
CA VAL A 149 11.42 -3.80 -13.72
C VAL A 149 11.83 -4.19 -15.14
N PRO A 150 11.87 -3.24 -16.09
CA PRO A 150 12.26 -3.54 -17.47
C PRO A 150 13.77 -3.82 -17.60
N HIS A 151 14.58 -3.30 -16.67
CA HIS A 151 16.02 -3.53 -16.61
C HIS A 151 16.45 -3.72 -15.15
N LYS A 152 17.35 -4.68 -14.89
CA LYS A 152 17.90 -4.93 -13.56
C LYS A 152 18.52 -3.69 -12.92
N GLN A 153 19.18 -2.82 -13.69
CA GLN A 153 19.77 -1.58 -13.16
C GLN A 153 18.75 -0.60 -12.53
N LEU A 154 17.45 -0.77 -12.81
CA LEU A 154 16.38 0.02 -12.21
C LEU A 154 15.86 -0.57 -10.88
N CYS A 155 16.30 -1.78 -10.53
CA CYS A 155 16.03 -2.40 -9.24
C CYS A 155 17.07 -1.91 -8.22
N LEU A 156 16.79 -0.76 -7.61
CA LEU A 156 17.69 -0.09 -6.66
C LEU A 156 17.84 -0.81 -5.32
N TRP A 157 17.02 -1.83 -5.03
CA TRP A 157 16.86 -2.40 -3.69
C TRP A 157 17.33 -3.86 -3.54
N ASP A 158 17.66 -4.55 -4.64
CA ASP A 158 18.06 -5.98 -4.60
C ASP A 158 19.54 -6.20 -4.20
N GLU A 159 20.30 -5.14 -3.84
CA GLU A 159 21.75 -5.25 -3.62
C GLU A 159 22.18 -5.69 -2.22
N GLU A 160 21.34 -5.62 -1.17
CA GLU A 160 21.78 -6.08 0.16
C GLU A 160 20.61 -6.39 1.12
N THR A 161 20.15 -7.64 1.12
CA THR A 161 19.62 -8.37 2.31
C THR A 161 19.83 -9.88 2.18
#